data_AF-A0A150XM13-F1
#
_entry.id   AF-A0A150XM13-F1
#
_cell.length_a   1.000
_cell.length_b   1.000
_cell.length_c   1.000
_cell.angle_alpha   90.00
_cell.angle_beta   90.00
_cell.angle_gamma   90.00
#
_symmetry.space_group_name_H-M   'P 1'
#
loop_
_entity.id
_entity.type
_entity.pdbx_description
1 polymer ?
#
loop_
_entity_poly.entity_id
_entity_poly.type
_entity_poly.pdbx_seq_one_letter_code
_entity_poly.pdbx_strand_id
1 'polypeptide(L)'
;MKNLAFIIFKLALFSVLIGKVLNWFLNFSDQVNQILNTSMFCLLGLGYFIAGLAWTNKWLKGIFIACGIYLIVMNFIEKNTFLTVIGIACILSPMLIARFSPDEKEENELTEG
;
A
#
# COMPACT_ATOMS: atom_id res chain seq x y z
N MET A 1 -12.16 5.79 17.65
CA MET A 1 -10.97 4.93 17.46
C MET A 1 -10.55 4.75 15.99
N LYS A 2 -11.48 4.52 15.04
CA LYS A 2 -11.16 4.42 13.59
C LYS A 2 -10.31 5.58 13.04
N ASN A 3 -10.64 6.82 13.41
CA ASN A 3 -9.88 8.00 12.99
C ASN A 3 -8.45 8.03 13.56
N LEU A 4 -8.25 7.54 14.79
CA LEU A 4 -6.95 7.54 15.45
C LEU A 4 -5.99 6.52 14.79
N ALA A 5 -6.49 5.32 14.48
CA ALA A 5 -5.72 4.32 13.73
C ALA A 5 -5.35 4.81 12.32
N PHE A 6 -6.27 5.50 11.64
CA PHE A 6 -6.02 6.07 10.31
C PHE A 6 -4.99 7.23 10.36
N ILE A 7 -5.05 8.05 11.41
CA ILE A 7 -4.06 9.11 11.67
C ILE A 7 -2.68 8.49 11.95
N ILE A 8 -2.60 7.47 12.80
CA ILE A 8 -1.33 6.77 13.10
C ILE A 8 -0.76 6.14 11.83
N PHE A 9 -1.60 5.52 11.00
CA PHE A 9 -1.18 4.93 9.73
C PHE A 9 -0.63 5.98 8.76
N LYS A 10 -1.33 7.12 8.59
CA LYS A 10 -0.83 8.25 7.79
C LYS A 10 0.49 8.80 8.34
N LEU A 11 0.60 8.92 9.66
CA LEU A 11 1.81 9.41 10.31
C LEU A 11 2.99 8.45 10.07
N ALA A 12 2.74 7.13 10.12
CA ALA A 12 3.75 6.10 9.83
C ALA A 12 4.20 6.13 8.36
N LEU A 13 3.27 6.33 7.41
CA LEU A 13 3.66 6.53 6.00
C LEU A 13 4.48 7.82 5.82
N PHE A 14 4.10 8.89 6.50
CA PHE A 14 4.80 10.16 6.43
C PHE A 14 6.22 10.08 7.03
N SER A 15 6.39 9.38 8.15
CA SER A 15 7.70 9.18 8.75
C SER A 15 8.64 8.34 7.87
N VAL A 16 8.11 7.34 7.15
CA VAL A 16 8.89 6.57 6.17
C VAL A 16 9.35 7.45 4.99
N LEU A 17 8.50 8.36 4.51
CA LEU A 17 8.87 9.32 3.46
C LEU A 17 9.98 10.26 3.93
N ILE A 18 9.85 10.82 5.14
CA ILE A 18 10.90 11.65 5.75
C ILE A 18 12.18 10.85 5.88
N GLY A 19 12.10 9.60 6.36
CA GLY A 19 13.25 8.72 6.47
C GLY A 19 13.98 8.51 5.14
N LYS A 20 13.25 8.44 4.01
CA LYS A 20 13.85 8.31 2.68
C LYS A 20 14.54 9.58 2.22
N VAL A 21 13.93 10.74 2.47
CA VAL A 21 14.52 12.05 2.17
C VAL A 21 15.78 12.27 3.03
N LEU A 22 15.71 11.93 4.32
CA LEU A 22 16.84 11.97 5.22
C LEU A 22 17.92 10.97 4.81
N ASN A 23 17.57 9.77 4.33
CA ASN A 23 18.54 8.83 3.81
C ASN A 23 19.31 9.40 2.61
N TRP A 24 18.63 10.13 1.74
CA TRP A 24 19.28 10.80 0.62
C TRP A 24 20.24 11.92 1.07
N PHE A 25 19.92 12.60 2.18
CA PHE A 25 20.73 13.71 2.71
C PHE A 25 21.87 13.27 3.64
N LEU A 26 21.64 12.24 4.46
CA LEU A 26 22.54 11.77 5.53
C LEU A 26 23.27 10.47 5.17
N ASN A 27 22.91 9.83 4.05
CA ASN A 27 23.48 8.57 3.56
C ASN A 27 23.53 7.49 4.67
N PHE A 28 22.36 7.04 5.12
CA PHE A 28 22.30 6.03 6.18
C PHE A 28 22.86 4.69 5.71
N SER A 29 23.28 3.87 6.66
CA SER A 29 23.82 2.54 6.35
C SER A 29 22.82 1.66 5.62
N ASP A 30 23.33 0.67 4.87
CA ASP A 30 22.52 -0.27 4.10
C ASP A 30 21.46 -0.99 4.95
N GLN A 31 21.77 -1.27 6.22
CA GLN A 31 20.82 -1.87 7.16
C GLN A 31 19.62 -0.95 7.45
N VAL A 32 19.86 0.34 7.68
CA VAL A 32 18.78 1.31 7.94
C VAL A 32 17.93 1.48 6.70
N ASN A 33 18.56 1.58 5.51
CA ASN A 33 17.84 1.67 4.25
C ASN A 33 17.01 0.40 3.95
N GLN A 34 17.50 -0.77 4.33
CA GLN A 34 16.74 -2.02 4.21
C GLN A 34 15.52 -2.01 5.12
N ILE A 35 15.68 -1.68 6.41
CA ILE A 35 14.56 -1.57 7.37
C ILE A 35 13.54 -0.54 6.89
N LEU A 36 14.00 0.58 6.35
CA LEU A 36 13.13 1.65 5.86
C LEU A 36 12.31 1.22 4.64
N ASN A 37 12.93 0.55 3.66
CA ASN A 37 12.20 -0.03 2.54
C ASN A 37 11.25 -1.14 3.01
N THR A 38 11.68 -1.96 3.97
CA THR A 38 10.87 -3.05 4.50
C THR A 38 9.61 -2.51 5.17
N SER A 39 9.75 -1.54 6.05
CA SER A 39 8.61 -0.87 6.70
C SER A 39 7.68 -0.20 5.67
N MET A 40 8.21 0.42 4.62
CA MET A 40 7.41 1.00 3.53
C MET A 40 6.49 -0.04 2.87
N PHE A 41 7.06 -1.16 2.42
CA PHE A 41 6.28 -2.21 1.74
C PHE A 41 5.27 -2.86 2.68
N CYS A 42 5.63 -3.09 3.94
CA CYS A 42 4.71 -3.63 4.94
C CYS A 42 3.53 -2.68 5.23
N LEU A 43 3.79 -1.38 5.37
CA LEU A 43 2.74 -0.37 5.59
C LEU A 43 1.80 -0.29 4.38
N LEU A 44 2.36 -0.26 3.16
CA LEU A 44 1.56 -0.28 1.93
C LEU A 44 0.72 -1.56 1.82
N GLY A 45 1.33 -2.71 2.08
CA GLY A 45 0.65 -4.00 2.03
C GLY A 45 -0.50 -4.09 3.03
N LEU A 46 -0.30 -3.62 4.26
CA LEU A 46 -1.35 -3.54 5.27
C LEU A 46 -2.47 -2.59 4.85
N GLY A 47 -2.12 -1.46 4.24
CA GLY A 47 -3.08 -0.51 3.68
C GLY A 47 -3.98 -1.16 2.63
N TYR A 48 -3.41 -1.91 1.68
CA TYR A 48 -4.18 -2.62 0.66
C TYR A 48 -5.00 -3.78 1.23
N PHE A 49 -4.49 -4.48 2.24
CA PHE A 49 -5.25 -5.52 2.92
C PHE A 49 -6.52 -4.95 3.56
N ILE A 50 -6.40 -3.86 4.32
CA ILE A 50 -7.53 -3.19 4.96
C ILE A 50 -8.48 -2.60 3.91
N ALA A 51 -7.96 -1.96 2.87
CA ALA A 51 -8.77 -1.40 1.78
C ALA A 51 -9.53 -2.49 1.01
N GLY A 52 -8.90 -3.63 0.75
CA GLY A 52 -9.55 -4.78 0.12
C GLY A 52 -10.69 -5.35 0.96
N LEU A 53 -10.56 -5.37 2.29
CA LEU A 53 -11.65 -5.78 3.18
C LEU A 53 -12.84 -4.81 3.15
N ALA A 54 -12.59 -3.53 2.89
CA ALA A 54 -13.63 -2.49 2.79
C ALA A 54 -14.37 -2.49 1.44
N TRP A 55 -13.85 -3.16 0.41
CA TRP A 55 -14.45 -3.19 -0.93
C TRP A 55 -15.58 -4.22 -1.05
N THR A 56 -16.71 -3.85 -1.66
CA THR A 56 -17.87 -4.73 -1.86
C THR A 56 -17.65 -5.76 -2.97
N ASN A 57 -16.98 -5.35 -4.06
CA ASN A 57 -16.69 -6.21 -5.20
C ASN A 57 -15.70 -7.34 -4.88
N LYS A 58 -16.17 -8.60 -4.92
CA LYS A 58 -15.38 -9.81 -4.58
C LYS A 58 -14.08 -9.95 -5.39
N TRP A 59 -14.11 -9.59 -6.68
CA TRP A 59 -12.94 -9.63 -7.56
C TRP A 59 -11.87 -8.62 -7.14
N LEU A 60 -12.27 -7.36 -6.93
CA LEU A 60 -11.34 -6.29 -6.52
C LEU A 60 -10.81 -6.52 -5.11
N LYS A 61 -11.67 -6.98 -4.19
CA LYS A 61 -11.28 -7.42 -2.85
C LYS A 61 -10.18 -8.48 -2.90
N GLY A 62 -10.32 -9.49 -3.76
CA GLY A 62 -9.30 -10.52 -3.96
C GLY A 62 -7.96 -9.94 -4.42
N ILE A 63 -7.98 -9.04 -5.41
CA ILE A 63 -6.78 -8.39 -5.95
C ILE A 63 -6.07 -7.56 -4.87
N PHE A 64 -6.80 -6.72 -4.13
CA PHE A 64 -6.23 -5.88 -3.07
C PHE A 64 -5.61 -6.70 -1.94
N ILE A 65 -6.31 -7.74 -1.49
CA ILE A 65 -5.80 -8.63 -0.44
C ILE A 65 -4.56 -9.38 -0.92
N ALA A 66 -4.60 -9.94 -2.14
CA ALA A 66 -3.45 -10.65 -2.71
C ALA A 66 -2.24 -9.74 -2.88
N CYS A 67 -2.42 -8.52 -3.41
CA CYS A 67 -1.35 -7.52 -3.52
C CYS A 67 -0.81 -7.11 -2.14
N GLY A 68 -1.70 -6.90 -1.16
CA GLY A 68 -1.33 -6.53 0.19
C GLY A 68 -0.46 -7.60 0.88
N ILE A 69 -0.88 -8.86 0.82
CA ILE A 69 -0.13 -9.99 1.37
C ILE A 69 1.19 -10.17 0.63
N TYR A 70 1.18 -10.09 -0.71
CA TYR A 70 2.38 -10.23 -1.51
C TYR A 70 3.45 -9.20 -1.14
N LEU A 71 3.07 -7.92 -0.98
CA LEU A 71 4.00 -6.85 -0.59
C LEU A 71 4.62 -7.06 0.80
N ILE A 72 3.89 -7.68 1.72
CA ILE A 72 4.41 -8.03 3.05
C ILE A 72 5.39 -9.21 2.93
N VAL A 73 5.00 -10.29 2.26
CA VAL A 73 5.76 -11.54 2.21
C VAL A 73 7.04 -11.41 1.40
N MET A 74 7.00 -10.72 0.24
CA MET A 74 8.16 -10.59 -0.65
C MET A 74 9.36 -9.88 0.03
N ASN A 75 9.09 -9.16 1.10
CA ASN A 75 10.05 -8.35 1.83
C ASN A 75 10.95 -9.16 2.77
N PHE A 76 10.48 -10.34 3.17
CA PHE A 76 11.22 -11.30 3.99
C PHE A 76 11.95 -12.37 3.15
N ILE A 77 11.77 -12.34 1.84
CA ILE A 77 12.41 -13.26 0.88
C ILE A 77 13.62 -12.54 0.25
N GLU A 78 14.64 -13.30 -0.16
CA GLU A 78 15.78 -12.76 -0.89
C GLU A 78 15.33 -11.97 -2.13
N LYS A 79 15.94 -10.79 -2.30
CA LYS A 79 15.56 -9.85 -3.35
C LYS A 79 15.99 -10.38 -4.71
N ASN A 80 15.03 -10.91 -5.44
CA ASN A 80 15.17 -11.19 -6.88
C ASN A 80 14.57 -10.06 -7.72
N THR A 81 15.17 -9.79 -8.87
CA THR A 81 14.69 -8.79 -9.83
C THR A 81 13.23 -9.05 -10.23
N PHE A 82 12.85 -10.32 -10.42
CA PHE A 82 11.47 -10.73 -10.70
C PHE A 82 10.50 -10.37 -9.58
N LEU A 83 10.86 -10.67 -8.32
CA LEU A 83 10.01 -10.34 -7.16
C LEU A 83 9.79 -8.83 -7.03
N THR A 84 10.82 -8.04 -7.36
CA THR A 84 10.77 -6.58 -7.35
C THR A 84 9.80 -6.05 -8.41
N VAL A 85 9.84 -6.58 -9.65
CA VAL A 85 8.92 -6.17 -10.73
C VAL A 85 7.46 -6.48 -10.35
N ILE A 86 7.19 -7.68 -9.82
CA ILE A 86 5.85 -8.05 -9.36
C ILE A 86 5.41 -7.17 -8.18
N GLY A 87 6.33 -6.80 -7.30
CA GLY A 87 6.08 -5.86 -6.20
C GLY A 87 5.63 -4.49 -6.71
N ILE A 88 6.29 -3.95 -7.74
CA ILE A 88 5.89 -2.69 -8.38
C ILE A 88 4.49 -2.82 -8.99
N ALA A 89 4.21 -3.93 -9.69
CA ALA A 89 2.87 -4.19 -10.23
C ALA A 89 1.81 -4.24 -9.11
N CYS A 90 2.11 -4.91 -7.98
CA CYS A 90 1.21 -4.97 -6.81
C CYS A 90 1.01 -3.63 -6.11
N ILE A 91 1.89 -2.64 -6.31
CA ILE A 91 1.66 -1.26 -5.84
C ILE A 91 0.76 -0.52 -6.83
N LEU A 92 1.07 -0.62 -8.12
CA LEU A 92 0.38 0.15 -9.15
C LEU A 92 -1.05 -0.33 -9.38
N SER A 93 -1.30 -1.64 -9.41
CA SER A 93 -2.63 -2.21 -9.67
C SER A 93 -3.70 -1.72 -8.69
N PRO A 94 -3.59 -1.90 -7.37
CA PRO A 94 -4.59 -1.41 -6.43
C PRO A 94 -4.67 0.13 -6.42
N MET A 95 -3.57 0.84 -6.67
CA MET A 95 -3.58 2.30 -6.75
C MET A 95 -4.35 2.82 -7.98
N LEU A 96 -4.19 2.17 -9.14
CA LEU A 96 -4.94 2.47 -10.36
C LEU A 96 -6.42 2.11 -10.16
N ILE A 97 -6.71 0.93 -9.63
CA ILE A 97 -8.09 0.50 -9.37
C ILE A 97 -8.78 1.45 -8.39
N ALA A 98 -8.12 1.82 -7.29
CA ALA A 98 -8.70 2.77 -6.33
C ALA A 98 -8.97 4.15 -6.95
N ARG A 99 -8.19 4.56 -7.95
CA ARG A 99 -8.33 5.85 -8.62
C ARG A 99 -9.39 5.85 -9.73
N PHE A 100 -9.57 4.71 -10.41
CA PHE A 100 -10.50 4.57 -11.55
C PHE A 100 -11.82 3.90 -11.17
N SER A 101 -11.92 3.26 -10.02
CA SER A 101 -13.21 2.79 -9.53
C SER A 101 -14.05 4.01 -9.18
N PRO A 102 -15.23 4.20 -9.79
CA PRO A 102 -16.16 5.22 -9.32
C PRO A 102 -16.41 4.93 -7.84
N ASP A 103 -16.34 5.98 -7.02
CA ASP A 103 -16.84 5.92 -5.65
C ASP A 103 -18.27 5.38 -5.75
N GLU A 104 -18.61 4.30 -5.03
CA GLU A 104 -19.98 3.74 -4.97
C GLU A 104 -21.03 4.79 -4.51
N LYS A 105 -20.59 6.02 -4.20
CA LYS A 105 -21.44 7.19 -3.94
C LYS A 105 -22.04 7.85 -5.18
N GLU A 106 -21.47 7.72 -6.37
CA GLU A 106 -22.01 8.39 -7.57
C GLU A 106 -23.15 7.60 -8.25
N GLU A 107 -23.27 6.29 -8.02
CA GLU A 107 -24.30 5.47 -8.68
C GLU A 107 -25.71 5.66 -8.09
N ASN A 108 -25.85 6.22 -6.88
CA ASN A 108 -27.15 6.49 -6.26
C ASN A 108 -27.77 7.85 -6.62
N GLU A 109 -27.05 8.76 -7.28
CA GLU A 109 -27.60 10.08 -7.68
C GLU A 109 -28.12 10.11 -9.13
N LEU A 110 -27.83 9.08 -9.93
CA LEU A 110 -28.23 9.03 -11.35
C LEU A 110 -29.44 8.12 -11.64
N THR A 111 -29.94 7.38 -10.65
CA THR A 111 -31.14 6.54 -10.79
C THR A 111 -32.43 7.19 -10.31
N GLU A 112 -32.37 8.41 -9.75
CA GLU A 112 -33.53 9.21 -9.30
C GLU A 112 -33.70 10.54 -10.07
N GLY A 113 -33.15 10.63 -11.29
CA GLY A 113 -33.32 11.77 -12.19
C GLY A 113 -34.49 11.62 -13.16
#